data_AF-A0A3D3BL32-F1
#
_entry.id   AF-A0A3D3BL32-F1
#
_cell.length_a   1.000
_cell.length_b   1.000
_cell.length_c   1.000
_cell.angle_alpha   90.00
_cell.angle_beta   90.00
_cell.angle_gamma   90.00
#
_symmetry.space_group_name_H-M   'P 1'
#
loop_
_entity.id
_entity.type
_entity.pdbx_description
1 polymer ?
#
loop_
_entity_poly.entity_id
_entity_poly.type
_entity_poly.pdbx_seq_one_letter_code
_entity_poly.pdbx_strand_id
1 'polypeptide(L)'
;MNRASTPETIELELKFGLRDCGIDRISLVLKDVLQHNIHARTDTLKNAYYDCRGVLYEHGVAIRTRSVGNRHEMTVKVRQPVESGLSLRKEWNIVIPGPVLDYGALDELPLPDPVKTVVKNRSLDPVFENIFERTDWRVLHPDCDLMVSLDRGSVRVGSLE
;
A
#
# COMPACT_ATOMS: atom_id res chain seq x y z
N MET A 1 -11.30 -25.65 0.52
CA MET A 1 -10.61 -24.93 1.61
C MET A 1 -11.48 -23.78 2.07
N ASN A 2 -11.86 -23.77 3.35
CA ASN A 2 -12.61 -22.66 3.95
C ASN A 2 -11.69 -21.44 4.04
N ARG A 3 -12.05 -20.34 3.36
CA ARG A 3 -11.30 -19.07 3.33
C ARG A 3 -11.41 -18.25 4.63
N ALA A 4 -12.11 -18.75 5.65
CA ALA A 4 -12.38 -18.03 6.89
C ALA A 4 -11.30 -18.22 7.98
N SER A 5 -10.29 -19.06 7.74
CA SER A 5 -9.27 -19.37 8.76
C SER A 5 -7.94 -19.77 8.12
N THR A 6 -7.49 -19.02 7.12
CA THR A 6 -6.09 -19.04 6.74
C THR A 6 -5.32 -18.29 7.85
N PRO A 7 -4.25 -18.85 8.45
CA PRO A 7 -3.38 -18.07 9.33
C PRO A 7 -2.98 -16.79 8.58
N GLU A 8 -2.89 -15.65 9.30
CA GLU A 8 -2.58 -14.32 8.74
C GLU A 8 -1.67 -14.47 7.53
N THR A 9 -2.19 -14.21 6.33
CA THR A 9 -1.43 -14.42 5.09
C THR A 9 -0.24 -13.49 5.16
N ILE A 10 0.95 -14.05 5.32
CA ILE A 10 2.19 -13.29 5.37
C ILE A 10 2.51 -12.85 3.94
N GLU A 11 2.21 -11.59 3.63
CA GLU A 11 2.69 -10.94 2.42
C GLU A 11 4.15 -10.50 2.65
N LEU A 12 5.06 -10.94 1.77
CA LEU A 12 6.46 -10.56 1.77
C LEU A 12 6.73 -9.67 0.56
N GLU A 13 7.23 -8.46 0.79
CA GLU A 13 7.54 -7.48 -0.26
C GLU A 13 9.01 -7.07 -0.20
N LEU A 14 9.67 -7.06 -1.37
CA LEU A 14 11.02 -6.51 -1.54
C LEU A 14 10.96 -5.31 -2.47
N LYS A 15 11.40 -4.13 -1.99
CA LYS A 15 11.34 -2.87 -2.73
C LYS A 15 12.72 -2.42 -3.18
N PHE A 16 12.84 -2.04 -4.44
CA PHE A 16 14.04 -1.45 -5.03
C PHE A 16 13.78 -0.01 -5.45
N GLY A 17 14.68 0.90 -5.06
CA GLY A 17 14.72 2.25 -5.63
C GLY A 17 15.47 2.21 -6.95
N LEU A 18 14.80 2.53 -8.04
CA LEU A 18 15.42 2.62 -9.36
C LEU A 18 15.95 4.04 -9.59
N ARG A 19 17.23 4.16 -9.94
CA ARG A 19 17.89 5.41 -10.35
C ARG A 19 18.57 5.16 -11.68
N ASP A 20 18.48 6.12 -12.60
CA ASP A 20 19.22 6.14 -13.86
C ASP A 20 19.10 4.86 -14.71
N CYS A 21 17.95 4.18 -14.68
CA CYS A 21 17.70 2.97 -15.45
C CYS A 21 16.64 3.19 -16.53
N GLY A 22 16.75 2.47 -17.64
CA GLY A 22 15.73 2.45 -18.70
C GLY A 22 14.50 1.69 -18.23
N ILE A 23 13.59 2.38 -17.53
CA ILE A 23 12.34 1.83 -16.98
C ILE A 23 11.53 1.08 -18.06
N ASP A 24 11.52 1.62 -19.28
CA ASP A 24 10.81 1.03 -20.42
C ASP A 24 11.35 -0.36 -20.83
N ARG A 25 12.57 -0.72 -20.39
CA ARG A 25 13.18 -2.03 -20.67
C ARG A 25 12.85 -3.08 -19.61
N ILE A 26 12.22 -2.72 -18.49
CA ILE A 26 11.92 -3.66 -17.40
C ILE A 26 11.05 -4.81 -17.89
N SER A 27 10.05 -4.53 -18.72
CA SER A 27 9.19 -5.57 -19.31
C SER A 27 9.97 -6.57 -20.16
N LEU A 28 10.96 -6.10 -20.93
CA LEU A 28 11.84 -6.94 -21.76
C LEU A 28 12.75 -7.81 -20.89
N VAL A 29 13.35 -7.22 -19.84
CA VAL A 29 14.22 -7.95 -18.91
C VAL A 29 13.42 -9.01 -18.15
N LEU A 30 12.23 -8.68 -17.65
CA LEU A 30 11.38 -9.66 -16.97
C LEU A 30 10.98 -10.81 -17.89
N LYS A 31 10.63 -10.52 -19.15
CA LYS A 31 10.33 -11.57 -20.14
C LYS A 31 11.53 -12.51 -20.36
N ASP A 32 12.73 -11.93 -20.48
CA ASP A 32 13.96 -12.70 -20.71
C ASP A 32 14.33 -13.58 -19.50
N VAL A 33 14.32 -13.00 -18.29
CA VAL A 33 14.63 -13.70 -17.04
C VAL A 33 13.63 -14.80 -16.74
N LEU A 34 12.33 -14.56 -16.96
CA LEU A 34 11.27 -15.51 -16.63
C LEU A 34 11.01 -16.54 -17.74
N GLN A 35 11.56 -16.32 -18.93
CA GLN A 35 11.42 -17.19 -20.11
C GLN A 35 9.97 -17.51 -20.51
N HIS A 36 9.01 -16.67 -20.11
CA HIS A 36 7.58 -16.83 -20.38
C HIS A 36 6.95 -15.50 -20.79
N ASN A 37 5.86 -15.56 -21.57
CA ASN A 37 5.04 -14.38 -21.81
C ASN A 37 4.29 -14.01 -20.53
N ILE A 38 4.62 -12.85 -19.99
CA ILE A 38 3.99 -12.28 -18.80
C ILE A 38 2.93 -11.25 -19.21
N HIS A 39 1.71 -11.44 -18.72
CA HIS A 39 0.65 -10.46 -18.95
C HIS A 39 0.87 -9.25 -18.04
N ALA A 40 0.95 -8.07 -18.65
CA ALA A 40 1.06 -6.80 -17.93
C ALA A 40 -0.32 -6.19 -17.74
N ARG A 41 -0.60 -5.68 -16.55
CA ARG A 41 -1.76 -4.84 -16.29
C ARG A 41 -1.28 -3.50 -15.74
N THR A 42 -1.75 -2.40 -16.31
CA THR A 42 -1.41 -1.07 -15.82
C THR A 42 -2.65 -0.36 -15.29
N ASP A 43 -2.57 0.16 -14.07
CA ASP A 43 -3.62 0.98 -13.45
C ASP A 43 -3.00 2.28 -12.89
N THR A 44 -3.76 3.38 -12.91
CA THR A 44 -3.39 4.60 -12.19
C THR A 44 -3.92 4.52 -10.76
N LEU A 45 -3.02 4.61 -9.79
CA LEU A 45 -3.32 4.59 -8.37
C LEU A 45 -3.20 6.01 -7.82
N LYS A 46 -4.31 6.51 -7.23
CA LYS A 46 -4.33 7.79 -6.51
C LYS A 46 -4.44 7.50 -5.02
N ASN A 47 -3.46 7.94 -4.25
CA ASN A 47 -3.39 7.67 -2.82
C ASN A 47 -3.39 9.00 -2.06
N ALA A 48 -4.16 9.10 -0.98
CA ALA A 48 -4.08 10.20 -0.02
C ALA A 48 -3.70 9.63 1.34
N TYR A 49 -2.66 10.18 1.96
CA TYR A 49 -2.17 9.78 3.27
C TYR A 49 -2.62 10.77 4.33
N TYR A 50 -2.97 10.26 5.50
CA TYR A 50 -3.55 11.06 6.57
C TYR A 50 -2.70 11.01 7.82
N ASP A 51 -2.61 12.14 8.52
CA ASP A 51 -1.96 12.25 9.83
C ASP A 51 -2.62 13.38 10.64
N CYS A 52 -2.29 13.47 11.92
CA CYS A 52 -2.58 14.59 12.79
C CYS A 52 -1.28 15.04 13.44
N ARG A 53 -0.63 16.05 12.87
CA ARG A 53 0.59 16.66 13.42
C ARG A 53 1.73 15.65 13.72
N GLY A 54 1.79 14.53 13.00
CA GLY A 54 2.82 13.49 13.14
C GLY A 54 2.48 12.37 14.12
N VAL A 55 1.32 12.41 14.79
CA VAL A 55 0.94 11.39 15.79
C VAL A 55 0.92 9.99 15.20
N LEU A 56 0.45 9.81 13.95
CA LEU A 56 0.41 8.48 13.33
C LEU A 56 1.82 7.99 13.04
N TYR A 57 2.64 8.83 12.40
CA TYR A 57 4.04 8.52 12.11
C TYR A 57 4.84 8.14 13.36
N GLU A 58 4.75 8.93 14.43
CA GLU A 58 5.45 8.71 15.71
C GLU A 58 5.10 7.36 16.34
N HIS A 59 3.86 6.91 16.16
CA HIS A 59 3.37 5.64 16.68
C HIS A 59 3.44 4.49 15.67
N GLY A 60 4.16 4.68 14.56
CA GLY A 60 4.36 3.65 13.54
C GLY A 60 3.08 3.25 12.82
N VAL A 61 2.09 4.15 12.76
CA VAL A 61 0.83 3.93 12.03
C VAL A 61 0.85 4.71 10.72
N ALA A 62 0.32 4.12 9.67
CA ALA A 62 0.04 4.81 8.42
C ALA A 62 -1.38 4.51 7.98
N ILE A 63 -2.15 5.56 7.68
CA ILE A 63 -3.50 5.46 7.13
C ILE A 63 -3.50 6.13 5.76
N ARG A 64 -4.05 5.44 4.76
CA ARG A 64 -4.30 6.02 3.44
C ARG A 64 -5.67 5.63 2.91
N THR A 65 -6.21 6.47 2.03
CA THR A 65 -7.19 6.04 1.03
C THR A 65 -6.48 5.83 -0.30
N ARG A 66 -6.99 4.91 -1.11
CA ARG A 66 -6.53 4.69 -2.48
C ARG A 66 -7.72 4.55 -3.40
N SER A 67 -7.61 5.14 -4.59
CA SER A 67 -8.59 5.02 -5.67
C SER A 67 -7.95 4.45 -6.93
N VAL A 68 -8.66 3.50 -7.55
CA VAL A 68 -8.37 2.96 -8.89
C VAL A 68 -9.65 3.00 -9.71
N GLY A 69 -9.78 4.03 -10.56
CA GLY A 69 -11.06 4.37 -11.18
C GLY A 69 -12.12 4.67 -10.11
N ASN A 70 -13.24 3.95 -10.16
CA ASN A 70 -14.36 4.08 -9.21
C ASN A 70 -14.28 3.10 -8.02
N ARG A 71 -13.13 2.44 -7.83
CA ARG A 71 -12.91 1.52 -6.70
C ARG A 71 -12.05 2.21 -5.67
N HIS A 72 -12.45 2.13 -4.41
CA HIS A 72 -11.80 2.81 -3.31
C HIS A 72 -11.50 1.82 -2.17
N GLU A 73 -10.31 1.95 -1.58
CA GLU A 73 -9.91 1.22 -0.38
C GLU A 73 -9.29 2.18 0.64
N MET A 74 -9.44 1.88 1.92
CA MET A 74 -8.67 2.43 3.02
C MET A 74 -7.68 1.37 3.50
N THR A 75 -6.40 1.71 3.56
CA THR A 75 -5.37 0.83 4.13
C THR A 75 -4.90 1.41 5.44
N VAL A 76 -4.83 0.58 6.48
CA VAL A 76 -4.21 0.91 7.77
C VAL A 76 -3.05 -0.03 8.02
N LYS A 77 -1.86 0.51 8.25
CA LYS A 77 -0.65 -0.25 8.58
C LYS A 77 -0.17 0.15 9.96
N VAL A 78 0.15 -0.84 10.80
CA VAL A 78 0.75 -0.64 12.13
C VAL A 78 2.06 -1.41 12.19
N ARG A 79 3.15 -0.70 12.46
CA ARG A 79 4.48 -1.29 12.61
C ARG A 79 4.50 -2.24 13.81
N GLN A 80 5.04 -3.44 13.62
CA GLN A 80 5.35 -4.34 14.72
C GLN A 80 6.83 -4.24 15.09
N PRO A 81 7.20 -4.44 16.38
CA PRO A 81 8.58 -4.61 16.78
C PRO A 81 9.16 -5.87 16.12
N VAL A 82 10.37 -5.79 15.55
CA VAL A 82 11.07 -6.97 15.01
C VAL A 82 12.54 -6.90 15.37
N GLU A 83 13.12 -8.03 15.77
CA GLU A 83 14.54 -8.17 16.14
C GLU A 83 15.47 -8.41 14.92
N SER A 84 14.93 -8.67 13.74
CA SER A 84 15.68 -9.24 12.61
C SER A 84 15.53 -8.48 11.27
N GLY A 85 15.66 -7.15 11.23
CA GLY A 85 15.85 -6.36 9.99
C GLY A 85 14.70 -6.37 8.95
N LEU A 86 13.73 -7.26 9.08
CA LEU A 86 12.51 -7.36 8.27
C LEU A 86 11.41 -6.56 8.96
N SER A 87 10.75 -5.65 8.25
CA SER A 87 9.61 -4.93 8.82
C SER A 87 8.34 -5.77 8.73
N LEU A 88 7.92 -6.37 9.84
CA LEU A 88 6.58 -6.92 9.97
C LEU A 88 5.62 -5.78 10.31
N ARG A 89 4.47 -5.78 9.65
CA ARG A 89 3.41 -4.80 9.87
C ARG A 89 2.10 -5.54 9.90
N LYS A 90 1.24 -5.17 10.85
CA LYS A 90 -0.17 -5.56 10.76
C LYS A 90 -0.85 -4.62 9.78
N GLU A 91 -1.58 -5.18 8.83
CA GLU A 91 -2.19 -4.42 7.75
C GLU A 91 -3.65 -4.81 7.57
N TRP A 92 -4.50 -3.81 7.40
CA TRP A 92 -5.91 -3.97 7.08
C TRP A 92 -6.23 -3.21 5.80
N ASN A 93 -6.86 -3.89 4.84
CA ASN A 93 -7.39 -3.31 3.61
C ASN A 93 -8.91 -3.35 3.66
N ILE A 94 -9.54 -2.18 3.67
CA ILE A 94 -10.98 -2.01 3.90
C ILE A 94 -11.57 -1.37 2.65
N VAL A 95 -12.57 -2.00 2.03
CA VAL A 95 -13.29 -1.39 0.90
C VAL A 95 -14.14 -0.25 1.43
N ILE A 96 -14.05 0.92 0.80
CA ILE A 96 -14.79 2.13 1.17
C ILE A 96 -15.64 2.62 -0.01
N PRO A 97 -16.78 3.28 0.23
CA PRO A 97 -17.69 3.70 -0.85
C PRO A 97 -17.17 4.89 -1.67
N GLY A 98 -16.17 5.62 -1.18
CA GLY A 98 -15.60 6.80 -1.82
C GLY A 98 -14.19 7.12 -1.31
N PRO A 99 -13.51 8.13 -1.87
CA PRO A 99 -12.12 8.46 -1.54
C PRO A 99 -11.98 9.24 -0.22
N VAL A 100 -12.67 8.82 0.83
CA VAL A 100 -12.70 9.47 2.15
C VAL A 100 -12.51 8.44 3.26
N LEU A 101 -11.97 8.86 4.40
CA LEU A 101 -11.79 7.97 5.54
C LEU A 101 -13.14 7.45 6.05
N ASP A 102 -13.21 6.13 6.29
CA ASP A 102 -14.31 5.52 7.03
C ASP A 102 -13.94 5.46 8.51
N TYR A 103 -14.38 6.47 9.27
CA TYR A 103 -14.10 6.56 10.70
C TYR A 103 -14.75 5.44 11.51
N GLY A 104 -15.89 4.89 11.06
CA GLY A 104 -16.52 3.76 11.75
C GLY A 104 -15.63 2.53 11.70
N ALA A 105 -15.07 2.24 10.52
CA ALA A 105 -14.11 1.15 10.37
C ALA A 105 -12.80 1.40 11.14
N LEU A 106 -12.32 2.64 11.21
CA LEU A 106 -11.11 2.98 11.99
C LEU A 106 -11.30 2.76 13.50
N ASP A 107 -12.48 3.04 14.04
CA ASP A 107 -12.78 2.88 15.47
C ASP A 107 -12.75 1.40 15.93
N GLU A 108 -12.96 0.45 15.02
CA GLU A 108 -12.92 -0.99 15.30
C GLU A 108 -11.50 -1.57 15.31
N LEU A 109 -10.50 -0.83 14.81
CA LEU A 109 -9.14 -1.33 14.69
C LEU A 109 -8.37 -1.23 16.01
N PRO A 110 -7.49 -2.22 16.32
CA PRO A 110 -6.66 -2.20 17.53
C PRO A 110 -5.46 -1.25 17.37
N LEU A 111 -5.72 0.05 17.28
CA LEU A 111 -4.70 1.09 17.12
C LEU A 111 -4.04 1.49 18.46
N PRO A 112 -2.84 2.09 18.46
CA PRO A 112 -2.26 2.71 19.65
C PRO A 112 -3.17 3.82 20.21
N ASP A 113 -3.21 3.99 21.53
CA ASP A 113 -4.16 4.90 22.19
C ASP A 113 -4.05 6.38 21.75
N PRO A 114 -2.85 6.94 21.49
CA PRO A 114 -2.73 8.29 20.93
C PRO A 114 -3.39 8.40 19.55
N VAL A 115 -3.24 7.36 18.71
CA VAL A 115 -3.88 7.29 17.38
C VAL A 115 -5.39 7.12 17.50
N LYS A 116 -5.88 6.27 18.42
CA LYS A 116 -7.33 6.15 18.69
C LYS A 116 -7.96 7.48 19.08
N THR A 117 -7.25 8.28 19.88
CA THR A 117 -7.74 9.61 20.32
C THR A 117 -7.90 10.55 19.14
N VAL A 118 -6.91 10.60 18.24
CA VAL A 118 -6.96 11.40 17.01
C VAL A 118 -8.11 10.95 16.09
N VAL A 119 -8.29 9.64 15.91
CA VAL A 119 -9.38 9.05 15.10
C VAL A 119 -10.74 9.43 15.67
N LYS A 120 -10.95 9.24 16.98
CA LYS A 120 -12.21 9.59 17.67
C LYS A 120 -12.57 11.07 17.57
N ASN A 121 -11.56 11.93 17.67
CA ASN A 121 -11.71 13.38 17.54
C ASN A 121 -11.85 13.85 16.07
N ARG A 122 -11.78 12.91 15.10
CA ARG A 122 -11.84 13.20 13.66
C ARG A 122 -10.81 14.24 13.21
N SER A 123 -9.61 14.16 13.79
CA SER A 123 -8.55 15.16 13.60
C SER A 123 -7.50 14.74 12.55
N LEU A 124 -7.85 13.81 11.65
CA LEU A 124 -6.97 13.37 10.57
C LEU A 124 -7.19 14.21 9.33
N ASP A 125 -6.10 14.82 8.85
CA ASP A 125 -6.08 15.60 7.61
C ASP A 125 -5.19 14.93 6.56
N PRO A 126 -5.48 15.09 5.26
CA PRO A 126 -4.55 14.71 4.21
C PRO A 126 -3.23 15.46 4.36
N VAL A 127 -2.12 14.73 4.45
CA VAL A 127 -0.77 15.31 4.61
C VAL A 127 0.07 15.24 3.34
N PHE A 128 -0.14 14.23 2.50
CA PHE A 128 0.47 14.11 1.18
C PHE A 128 -0.31 13.14 0.30
N GLU A 129 -0.12 13.24 -1.01
CA GLU A 129 -0.74 12.39 -2.00
C GLU A 129 0.31 11.75 -2.90
N ASN A 130 0.09 10.50 -3.30
CA ASN A 130 0.91 9.84 -4.32
C ASN A 130 0.02 9.44 -5.48
N ILE A 131 0.37 9.92 -6.68
CA ILE A 131 -0.28 9.52 -7.93
C ILE A 131 0.78 8.86 -8.80
N PHE A 132 0.56 7.58 -9.09
CA PHE A 132 1.47 6.80 -9.93
C PHE A 132 0.73 5.80 -10.80
N GLU A 133 1.34 5.48 -11.92
CA GLU A 133 0.99 4.32 -12.73
C GLU A 133 1.70 3.10 -12.16
N ARG A 134 0.94 2.04 -11.88
CA ARG A 134 1.46 0.74 -11.50
C ARG A 134 1.29 -0.22 -12.65
N THR A 135 2.38 -0.81 -13.12
CA THR A 135 2.34 -1.97 -14.02
C THR A 135 2.64 -3.23 -13.22
N ASP A 136 1.71 -4.16 -13.23
CA ASP A 136 1.79 -5.45 -12.56
C ASP A 136 2.02 -6.58 -13.57
N TRP A 137 3.00 -7.44 -13.27
CA TRP A 137 3.22 -8.72 -13.92
C TRP A 137 3.05 -9.84 -12.90
N ARG A 138 2.05 -10.70 -13.11
CA ARG A 138 1.88 -11.91 -12.30
C ARG A 138 2.77 -13.01 -12.86
N VAL A 139 3.61 -13.57 -11.99
CA VAL A 139 4.55 -14.64 -12.32
C VAL A 139 4.14 -15.88 -11.55
N LEU A 140 3.70 -16.90 -12.28
CA LEU A 140 3.28 -18.17 -11.70
C LEU A 140 4.49 -19.11 -11.66
N HIS A 141 4.86 -19.55 -10.47
CA HIS A 141 5.83 -20.62 -10.24
C HIS A 141 5.13 -21.79 -9.53
N PRO A 142 5.55 -23.05 -9.69
CA PRO A 142 4.91 -24.19 -9.04
C PRO A 142 4.72 -24.04 -7.53
N ASP A 143 5.70 -23.42 -6.86
CA ASP A 143 5.75 -23.30 -5.40
C ASP A 143 5.35 -21.91 -4.87
N CYS A 144 5.16 -20.92 -5.75
CA CYS A 144 4.79 -19.57 -5.34
C CYS A 144 4.10 -18.76 -6.45
N ASP A 145 3.23 -17.85 -6.02
CA ASP A 145 2.60 -16.85 -6.88
C ASP A 145 3.26 -15.51 -6.59
N LEU A 146 4.03 -14.98 -7.54
CA LEU A 146 4.73 -13.72 -7.37
C LEU A 146 4.03 -12.62 -8.15
N MET A 147 3.95 -11.45 -7.53
CA MET A 147 3.60 -10.22 -8.23
C MET A 147 4.83 -9.33 -8.34
N VAL A 148 5.19 -8.95 -9.56
CA VAL A 148 6.18 -7.90 -9.80
C VAL A 148 5.42 -6.62 -10.15
N SER A 149 5.64 -5.56 -9.39
CA SER A 149 5.01 -4.25 -9.61
C SER A 149 6.07 -3.20 -9.91
N LEU A 150 5.84 -2.42 -10.96
CA LEU A 150 6.61 -1.21 -11.26
C LEU A 150 5.73 0.01 -11.01
N ASP A 151 6.16 0.86 -10.08
CA ASP A 151 5.50 2.13 -9.79
C ASP A 151 6.25 3.30 -10.42
N ARG A 152 5.54 4.11 -11.21
CA ARG A 152 6.06 5.34 -11.80
C ARG A 152 5.10 6.50 -11.54
N GLY A 153 5.57 7.52 -10.83
CA GLY A 153 4.76 8.69 -10.56
C GLY A 153 5.42 9.68 -9.63
N SER A 154 4.59 10.43 -8.91
CA SER A 154 5.03 11.53 -8.04
C SER A 154 4.39 11.45 -6.66
N VAL A 155 5.08 12.06 -5.71
CA VAL A 155 4.60 12.36 -4.35
C VAL A 155 4.38 13.86 -4.29
N ARG A 156 3.23 14.31 -3.81
CA ARG A 156 2.83 15.71 -3.73
C ARG A 156 2.46 16.07 -2.29
N VAL A 157 2.85 17.27 -1.86
CA VAL A 157 2.53 17.79 -0.54
C VAL A 157 1.81 19.13 -0.72
N GLY A 158 0.53 19.19 -0.33
CA GLY A 158 -0.30 20.35 -0.60
C GLY A 158 -0.48 20.62 -2.10
N SER A 159 -0.57 21.89 -2.48
CA SER A 159 -0.71 22.33 -3.88
C SER A 159 0.63 22.52 -4.62
N LEU A 160 1.75 22.10 -4.04
CA LEU A 160 3.04 22.11 -4.73
C LEU A 160 3.27 20.78 -5.45
N GLU A 161 3.46 20.87 -6.77
CA GLU A 161 3.97 19.79 -7.63
C GLU A 161 5.47 19.55 -7.42
#